data_AF-A0A5J4P867-F1
#
_entry.id   AF-A0A5J4P867-F1
#
_cell.length_a   1.000
_cell.length_b   1.000
_cell.length_c   1.000
_cell.angle_alpha   90.00
_cell.angle_beta   90.00
_cell.angle_gamma   90.00
#
_symmetry.space_group_name_H-M   'P 1'
#
loop_
_entity.id
_entity.type
_entity.pdbx_description
1 polymer ?
#
loop_
_entity_poly.entity_id
_entity_poly.type
_entity_poly.pdbx_seq_one_letter_code
_entity_poly.pdbx_strand_id
1 'polypeptide(L)'
;MLEQGMLSELVKYVLPSEFIDYFELVDIKKEGDIVHFHLDELPVISSEYAHLNLSGNGFYASSTLKDFPLRDKKVLLHVRRRRWVDESGKSYSRSWDLVAEGTRYSKEFAYFLKEAFGY
;
A
#
# COMPACT_ATOMS: atom_id res chain seq x y z
N MET A 1 -2.38 25.98 0.55
CA MET A 1 -1.24 25.36 -0.17
C MET A 1 -0.10 24.97 0.76
N LEU A 2 0.30 25.78 1.75
CA LEU A 2 1.35 25.40 2.73
C LEU A 2 0.94 24.24 3.67
N GLU A 3 -0.32 24.17 4.12
CA GLU A 3 -0.76 23.12 5.05
C GLU A 3 -0.73 21.70 4.46
N GLN A 4 -1.04 21.55 3.16
CA GLN A 4 -1.06 20.21 2.54
C GLN A 4 0.34 19.62 2.38
N GLY A 5 1.36 20.45 2.11
CA GLY A 5 2.74 20.00 2.02
C GLY A 5 3.28 19.52 3.37
N MET A 6 3.00 20.25 4.45
CA MET A 6 3.46 19.87 5.80
C MET A 6 2.77 18.60 6.32
N LEU A 7 1.48 18.42 6.03
CA LEU A 7 0.75 17.20 6.39
C LEU A 7 1.28 15.99 5.61
N SER A 8 1.59 16.15 4.32
CA SER A 8 2.19 15.09 3.51
C SER A 8 3.56 14.67 4.05
N GLU A 9 4.39 15.62 4.46
CA GLU A 9 5.68 15.32 5.09
C GLU A 9 5.51 14.57 6.43
N LEU A 10 4.52 14.93 7.25
CA LEU A 10 4.26 14.22 8.51
C LEU A 10 3.88 12.74 8.28
N VAL A 11 3.12 12.45 7.22
CA VAL A 11 2.72 11.07 6.89
C VAL A 11 3.93 10.19 6.59
N LYS A 12 5.01 10.75 6.01
CA LYS A 12 6.27 10.01 5.77
C LYS A 12 7.01 9.60 7.04
N TYR A 13 6.72 10.23 8.18
CA TYR A 13 7.23 9.81 9.48
C TYR A 13 6.34 8.78 10.18
N VAL A 14 5.10 8.63 9.71
CA VAL A 14 4.11 7.72 10.29
C VAL A 14 4.09 6.39 9.56
N LEU A 15 4.13 6.43 8.23
CA LEU A 15 4.14 5.24 7.38
C LEU A 15 5.55 4.95 6.85
N PRO A 16 5.92 3.67 6.68
CA PRO A 16 7.14 3.29 5.99
C PRO A 16 7.20 3.89 4.58
N SER A 17 8.42 4.22 4.11
CA SER A 17 8.66 4.76 2.76
C SER A 17 8.05 3.90 1.66
N GLU A 18 8.10 2.57 1.82
CA GLU A 18 7.54 1.62 0.88
C GLU A 18 6.02 1.77 0.73
N PHE A 19 5.30 2.13 1.80
CA PHE A 19 3.88 2.43 1.66
C PHE A 19 3.64 3.75 0.92
N ILE A 20 4.49 4.75 1.14
CA ILE A 20 4.40 6.06 0.48
C ILE A 20 4.72 5.95 -1.02
N ASP A 21 5.70 5.14 -1.38
CA ASP A 21 6.20 5.03 -2.76
C ASP A 21 5.20 4.31 -3.69
N TYR A 22 4.38 3.43 -3.13
CA TYR A 22 3.49 2.56 -3.93
C TYR A 22 2.01 2.73 -3.63
N PHE A 23 1.63 3.36 -2.52
CA PHE A 23 0.24 3.49 -2.10
C PHE A 23 -0.12 4.93 -1.76
N GLU A 24 -1.38 5.26 -1.97
CA GLU A 24 -1.99 6.53 -1.57
C GLU A 24 -2.91 6.29 -0.38
N LEU A 25 -2.79 7.13 0.66
CA LEU A 25 -3.70 7.14 1.80
C LEU A 25 -5.03 7.79 1.38
N VAL A 26 -6.06 6.97 1.19
CA VAL A 26 -7.36 7.41 0.68
C VAL A 26 -8.40 7.68 1.76
N ASP A 27 -8.23 7.13 2.95
CA ASP A 27 -9.13 7.37 4.09
C ASP A 27 -8.46 7.09 5.45
N ILE A 28 -8.94 7.79 6.47
CA ILE A 28 -8.55 7.59 7.87
C ILE A 28 -9.81 7.48 8.72
N LYS A 29 -10.01 6.33 9.37
CA LYS A 29 -11.13 6.11 10.28
C LYS A 29 -10.65 5.88 11.70
N LYS A 30 -11.47 6.30 12.66
CA LYS A 30 -11.27 6.00 14.09
C LYS A 30 -12.45 5.18 14.60
N GLU A 31 -12.15 4.01 15.15
CA GLU A 31 -13.13 3.13 15.77
C GLU A 31 -12.63 2.74 17.17
N GLY A 32 -13.20 3.38 18.20
CA GLY A 32 -12.70 3.26 19.57
C GLY A 32 -11.23 3.70 19.68
N ASP A 33 -10.37 2.77 20.12
CA ASP A 33 -8.93 2.95 20.28
C ASP A 33 -8.11 2.43 19.08
N ILE A 34 -8.79 2.18 17.95
CA ILE A 34 -8.16 1.74 16.71
C ILE A 34 -8.23 2.86 15.69
N VAL A 35 -7.09 3.14 15.05
CA VAL A 35 -6.98 3.98 13.86
C VAL A 35 -6.84 3.07 12.66
N HIS A 36 -7.67 3.29 11.65
CA HIS A 36 -7.67 2.57 10.40
C HIS A 36 -7.17 3.49 9.30
N PHE A 37 -6.10 3.10 8.63
CA PHE A 37 -5.60 3.75 7.42
C PHE A 37 -5.98 2.91 6.22
N HIS A 38 -6.67 3.52 5.24
CA HIS A 38 -7.02 2.86 3.99
C HIS A 38 -6.07 3.34 2.89
N LEU A 39 -5.42 2.40 2.24
CA LEU A 39 -4.34 2.61 1.28
C LEU A 39 -4.70 1.94 -0.04
N ASP A 40 -4.65 2.70 -1.13
CA ASP A 40 -4.85 2.19 -2.48
C ASP A 40 -3.53 2.22 -3.26
N GLU A 41 -3.23 1.13 -3.96
CA GLU A 41 -2.04 1.09 -4.82
C GLU A 41 -2.14 2.15 -5.93
N LEU A 42 -1.06 2.90 -6.12
CA LEU A 42 -0.97 3.98 -7.09
C LEU A 42 -1.26 3.47 -8.51
N PRO A 43 -1.80 4.31 -9.41
CA PRO A 43 -2.14 3.94 -10.78
C PRO A 43 -0.91 3.88 -11.69
N VAL A 44 0.15 3.18 -11.26
CA VAL A 44 1.40 3.03 -11.99
C VAL A 44 1.55 1.57 -12.44
N ILE A 45 1.55 1.36 -13.76
CA ILE A 45 1.83 0.05 -14.36
C ILE A 45 3.30 -0.28 -14.06
N SER A 46 3.52 -1.46 -13.50
CA SER A 46 4.87 -1.90 -13.15
C SER A 46 5.72 -2.15 -14.40
N SER A 47 7.03 -1.93 -14.31
CA SER A 47 7.95 -1.98 -15.45
C SER A 47 7.95 -3.33 -16.17
N GLU A 48 7.70 -4.44 -15.45
CA GLU A 48 7.58 -5.77 -16.06
C GLU A 48 6.42 -5.88 -17.07
N TYR A 49 5.42 -4.99 -16.98
CA TYR A 49 4.26 -4.96 -17.88
C TYR A 49 4.20 -3.70 -18.75
N ALA A 50 5.25 -2.88 -18.77
CA ALA A 50 5.26 -1.64 -19.55
C ALA A 50 5.10 -1.85 -21.08
N HIS A 51 5.35 -3.08 -21.56
CA HIS A 51 5.18 -3.49 -22.95
C HIS A 51 3.73 -3.90 -23.29
N LEU A 52 2.83 -3.96 -22.31
CA LEU A 52 1.43 -4.34 -22.48
C LEU A 52 0.52 -3.11 -22.47
N ASN A 53 -0.52 -3.14 -23.31
CA ASN A 53 -1.59 -2.16 -23.25
C ASN A 53 -2.59 -2.56 -22.16
N LEU A 54 -2.45 -1.99 -20.97
CA LEU A 54 -3.26 -2.33 -19.81
C LEU A 54 -4.21 -1.19 -19.42
N SER A 55 -5.42 -1.56 -19.03
CA SER A 55 -6.41 -0.64 -18.46
C SER A 55 -6.71 -0.99 -17.01
N GLY A 56 -7.12 0.02 -16.23
CA GLY A 56 -7.49 -0.18 -14.83
C GLY A 56 -8.76 -1.00 -14.69
N ASN A 57 -8.72 -2.06 -13.87
CA ASN A 57 -9.83 -2.96 -13.60
C ASN A 57 -10.15 -3.02 -12.09
N GLY A 58 -10.20 -1.85 -11.47
CA GLY A 58 -10.47 -1.71 -10.04
C GLY A 58 -9.36 -2.25 -9.15
N PHE A 59 -9.75 -2.86 -8.02
CA PHE A 59 -8.85 -3.35 -6.99
C PHE A 59 -9.18 -4.79 -6.59
N TYR A 60 -8.19 -5.49 -6.06
CA TYR A 60 -8.42 -6.72 -5.30
C TYR A 60 -9.08 -6.44 -3.95
N ALA A 61 -9.54 -7.51 -3.28
CA ALA A 61 -10.01 -7.42 -1.91
C ALA A 61 -8.93 -6.80 -1.02
N SER A 62 -9.36 -6.01 -0.03
CA SER A 62 -8.44 -5.38 0.91
C SER A 62 -7.77 -6.43 1.77
N SER A 63 -6.45 -6.31 1.93
CA SER A 63 -5.71 -7.01 2.97
C SER A 63 -5.58 -6.09 4.18
N THR A 64 -5.63 -6.64 5.39
CA THR A 64 -5.50 -5.86 6.62
C THR A 64 -4.27 -6.31 7.38
N LEU A 65 -3.44 -5.36 7.80
CA LEU A 65 -2.28 -5.60 8.67
C LEU A 65 -2.29 -4.71 9.89
N LYS A 66 -1.57 -5.13 10.93
CA LYS A 66 -1.31 -4.33 12.12
C LYS A 66 -0.04 -3.54 11.94
N ASP A 67 -0.05 -2.30 12.41
CA ASP A 67 1.12 -1.42 12.43
C ASP A 67 1.41 -0.95 13.86
N PHE A 68 2.53 -0.26 14.05
CA PHE A 68 2.95 0.26 15.34
C PHE A 68 1.87 1.18 15.93
N PRO A 69 1.60 1.07 17.24
CA PRO A 69 0.63 1.93 17.88
C PRO A 69 1.00 3.41 17.74
N LEU A 70 0.02 4.22 17.33
CA LEU A 70 0.16 5.67 17.27
C LEU A 70 -0.46 6.29 18.51
N ARG A 71 0.40 6.76 19.44
CA ARG A 71 0.01 7.42 20.69
C ARG A 71 -1.07 6.61 21.43
N ASP A 72 -0.71 5.38 21.79
CA ASP A 72 -1.53 4.39 22.51
C ASP A 72 -2.74 3.82 21.74
N LYS A 73 -2.89 4.16 20.47
CA LYS A 73 -3.93 3.60 19.60
C LYS A 73 -3.38 2.49 18.75
N LYS A 74 -4.13 1.38 18.64
CA LYS A 74 -3.79 0.32 17.68
C LYS A 74 -3.96 0.88 16.27
N VAL A 75 -3.08 0.50 15.36
CA VAL A 75 -3.16 0.91 13.95
C VAL A 75 -3.41 -0.32 13.09
N LEU A 76 -4.42 -0.22 12.22
CA LEU A 76 -4.70 -1.19 11.17
C LEU A 76 -4.56 -0.50 9.82
N LEU A 77 -3.73 -1.08 8.95
CA LEU A 77 -3.61 -0.65 7.56
C LEU A 77 -4.48 -1.57 6.71
N HIS A 78 -5.35 -0.99 5.90
CA HIS A 78 -6.20 -1.68 4.93
C HIS A 78 -5.70 -1.36 3.54
N VAL A 79 -5.10 -2.35 2.89
CA VAL A 79 -4.36 -2.16 1.65
C VAL A 79 -5.12 -2.80 0.50
N ARG A 80 -5.45 -2.02 -0.53
CA ARG A 80 -6.05 -2.50 -1.78
C ARG A 80 -5.04 -2.43 -2.90
N ARG A 81 -4.81 -3.58 -3.53
CA ARG A 81 -3.94 -3.70 -4.69
C ARG A 81 -4.69 -3.42 -5.97
N ARG A 82 -4.06 -2.70 -6.89
CA ARG A 82 -4.67 -2.34 -8.17
C ARG A 82 -4.65 -3.53 -9.09
N ARG A 83 -5.76 -3.72 -9.80
CA ARG A 83 -5.90 -4.72 -10.85
C ARG A 83 -5.84 -4.03 -12.19
N TRP A 84 -5.03 -4.58 -13.07
CA TRP A 84 -4.93 -4.19 -14.46
C TRP A 84 -5.51 -5.29 -15.34
N VAL A 85 -5.98 -4.96 -16.53
CA VAL A 85 -6.51 -5.93 -17.49
C VAL A 85 -6.03 -5.61 -18.90
N ASP A 86 -5.65 -6.64 -19.66
CA ASP A 86 -5.36 -6.51 -21.08
C ASP A 86 -6.62 -6.65 -21.94
N GLU A 87 -6.46 -6.46 -23.26
CA GLU A 87 -7.56 -6.57 -24.23
C GLU A 87 -8.17 -7.98 -24.29
N SER A 88 -7.45 -9.01 -23.84
CA SER A 88 -7.95 -10.39 -23.77
C SER A 88 -8.74 -10.70 -22.49
N GLY A 89 -8.80 -9.76 -21.54
CA GLY A 89 -9.45 -9.93 -20.25
C GLY A 89 -8.55 -10.56 -19.17
N LYS A 90 -7.27 -10.79 -19.45
CA LYS A 90 -6.33 -11.34 -18.46
C LYS A 90 -5.94 -10.24 -17.47
N SER A 91 -5.96 -10.59 -16.18
CA SER A 91 -5.66 -9.65 -15.10
C SER A 91 -4.18 -9.67 -14.72
N TYR A 92 -3.65 -8.49 -14.40
CA TYR A 92 -2.27 -8.27 -13.98
C TYR A 92 -2.23 -7.43 -12.70
N SER A 93 -1.19 -7.68 -11.90
CA SER A 93 -0.85 -6.89 -10.73
C SER A 93 0.67 -6.92 -10.56
N ARG A 94 1.22 -5.87 -9.93
CA ARG A 94 2.67 -5.74 -9.68
C ARG A 94 3.25 -7.00 -9.03
N SER A 95 4.35 -7.53 -9.52
CA SER A 95 5.11 -8.52 -8.75
C SER A 95 5.94 -7.80 -7.69
N TRP A 96 5.92 -8.29 -6.46
CA TRP A 96 6.72 -7.71 -5.38
C TRP A 96 7.94 -8.59 -5.13
N ASP A 97 9.13 -8.05 -5.42
CA ASP A 97 10.38 -8.68 -4.98
C ASP A 97 10.62 -8.32 -3.51
N LEU A 98 10.60 -9.34 -2.64
CA LEU A 98 10.68 -9.24 -1.18
C LEU A 98 12.05 -8.80 -0.63
N VAL A 99 12.92 -8.18 -1.43
CA VAL A 99 14.29 -7.85 -1.00
C VAL A 99 14.28 -6.59 -0.13
N ALA A 100 13.95 -6.80 1.14
CA ALA A 100 13.98 -5.79 2.18
C ALA A 100 15.42 -5.45 2.58
N GLU A 101 15.98 -4.37 2.06
CA GLU A 101 17.28 -3.88 2.50
C GLU A 101 17.19 -3.16 3.86
N GLY A 102 17.73 -3.81 4.89
CA GLY A 102 18.40 -3.13 6.01
C GLY A 102 17.55 -2.59 7.17
N THR A 103 16.30 -2.19 6.96
CA THR A 103 15.48 -1.62 8.06
C THR A 103 14.44 -2.61 8.60
N ARG A 104 14.04 -2.42 9.86
CA ARG A 104 12.99 -3.24 10.50
C ARG A 104 11.66 -3.15 9.72
N TYR A 105 11.33 -1.97 9.22
CA TYR A 105 10.14 -1.71 8.42
C TYR A 105 10.14 -2.42 7.06
N SER A 106 11.28 -2.46 6.37
CA SER A 106 11.39 -3.19 5.10
C SER A 106 11.13 -4.69 5.32
N LYS A 107 11.57 -5.26 6.45
CA LYS A 107 11.27 -6.66 6.81
C LYS A 107 9.80 -6.88 7.14
N GLU A 108 9.18 -5.94 7.84
CA GLU A 108 7.75 -5.99 8.19
C GLU A 108 6.87 -5.81 6.94
N PHE A 109 7.29 -4.99 5.98
CA PHE A 109 6.66 -4.84 4.67
C PHE A 109 6.80 -6.10 3.82
N ALA A 110 8.00 -6.69 3.75
CA ALA A 110 8.19 -7.99 3.09
C ALA A 110 7.39 -9.10 3.77
N TYR A 111 7.33 -9.10 5.11
CA TYR A 111 6.49 -10.02 5.86
C TYR A 111 5.00 -9.82 5.57
N PHE A 112 4.55 -8.56 5.47
CA PHE A 112 3.19 -8.24 5.02
C PHE A 112 2.93 -8.80 3.63
N LEU A 113 3.80 -8.53 2.66
CA LEU A 113 3.64 -9.01 1.29
C LEU A 113 3.53 -10.54 1.28
N LYS A 114 4.34 -11.22 2.10
CA LYS A 114 4.29 -12.67 2.28
C LYS A 114 3.00 -13.16 2.93
N GLU A 115 2.56 -12.58 4.05
CA GLU A 115 1.33 -12.99 4.73
C GLU A 115 0.07 -12.67 3.91
N ALA A 116 0.03 -11.49 3.30
CA ALA A 116 -1.13 -11.02 2.56
C ALA A 116 -1.28 -11.67 1.18
N PHE A 117 -0.16 -12.06 0.55
CA PHE A 117 -0.15 -12.47 -0.86
C PHE A 117 0.57 -13.79 -1.16
N GLY A 118 1.17 -14.44 -0.17
CA GLY A 118 1.70 -15.81 -0.30
C GLY A 118 3.02 -15.95 -1.06
N TYR A 119 3.87 -14.92 -1.03
CA TYR A 119 5.22 -14.94 -1.62
C TYR A 119 6.25 -15.76 -0.82
#